data_AF-S7PJN7-F1
#
_entry.id   AF-S7PJN7-F1
#
_cell.length_a   1.000
_cell.length_b   1.000
_cell.length_c   1.000
_cell.angle_alpha   90.00
_cell.angle_beta   90.00
_cell.angle_gamma   90.00
#
_symmetry.space_group_name_H-M   'P 1'
#
loop_
_entity.id
_entity.type
_entity.pdbx_description
1 polymer ?
#
loop_
_entity_poly.entity_id
_entity_poly.type
_entity_poly.pdbx_seq_one_letter_code
_entity_poly.pdbx_strand_id
1 'polypeptide(L)'
;QVHEAVPCYSECNQYSWVVEHWSPCRIHNELRPLRCGGGTQSRKIRCVNTASREGGAVNSSLCNQDEMPPETQPCSLLCPSECVMSEWGTWSKCPQCRSSAIHGFKEVDLYKPHVTGPGDGGRDSSLTSPGTAPGVGT
;
A
#
# COMPACT_ATOMS: atom_id res chain seq x y z
N GLN A 1 27.68 -58.86 13.89
CA GLN A 1 26.46 -58.08 13.66
C GLN A 1 26.77 -57.06 12.59
N VAL A 2 26.18 -57.20 11.40
CA VAL A 2 26.30 -56.20 10.34
C VAL A 2 24.88 -55.80 10.03
N HIS A 3 24.56 -54.53 10.29
CA HIS A 3 23.32 -53.93 9.83
C HIS A 3 23.57 -53.41 8.43
N GLU A 4 22.79 -53.89 7.47
CA GLU A 4 22.77 -53.34 6.13
C GLU A 4 22.11 -51.96 6.20
N ALA A 5 22.89 -50.93 5.89
CA ALA A 5 22.36 -49.58 5.81
C ALA A 5 21.53 -49.47 4.52
N VAL A 6 20.20 -49.50 4.66
CA VAL A 6 19.30 -49.24 3.53
C VAL A 6 19.42 -47.76 3.18
N PRO A 7 19.81 -47.42 1.93
CA PRO A 7 19.88 -46.02 1.53
C PRO A 7 18.47 -45.44 1.51
N CYS A 8 18.22 -44.36 2.25
CA CYS A 8 16.97 -43.62 2.18
C CYS A 8 16.88 -42.87 0.84
N TYR A 9 16.53 -43.56 -0.24
CA TYR A 9 16.07 -42.92 -1.47
C TYR A 9 14.59 -42.53 -1.31
N SER A 10 14.32 -41.60 -0.40
CA SER A 10 13.09 -40.81 -0.48
C SER A 10 13.50 -39.49 -1.08
N GLU A 11 13.23 -39.29 -2.37
CA GLU A 11 13.30 -37.98 -3.03
C GLU A 11 12.52 -36.97 -2.18
N CYS A 12 13.19 -36.25 -1.27
CA CYS A 12 12.56 -35.37 -0.28
C CYS A 12 11.78 -34.19 -0.88
N ASN A 13 11.87 -34.01 -2.20
CA ASN A 13 11.36 -32.84 -2.92
C ASN A 13 10.33 -33.22 -3.99
N GLN A 14 9.65 -34.36 -3.88
CA GLN A 14 8.62 -34.77 -4.84
C GLN A 14 7.27 -34.08 -4.60
N TYR A 15 6.96 -33.71 -3.35
CA TYR A 15 5.70 -33.07 -2.99
C TYR A 15 5.96 -31.79 -2.22
N SER A 16 5.29 -30.71 -2.60
CA SER A 16 5.39 -29.43 -1.89
C SER A 16 4.04 -28.73 -1.78
N TRP A 17 3.91 -27.91 -0.74
CA TRP A 17 2.75 -27.05 -0.57
C TRP A 17 2.87 -25.82 -1.47
N VAL A 18 1.87 -25.62 -2.31
CA VAL A 18 1.70 -24.40 -3.10
C VAL A 18 0.51 -23.63 -2.58
N VAL A 19 0.72 -22.35 -2.33
CA VAL A 19 -0.28 -21.42 -1.81
C VAL A 19 -0.80 -20.51 -2.91
N GLU A 20 -2.11 -20.26 -2.92
CA GLU A 20 -2.70 -19.22 -3.76
C GLU A 20 -2.60 -17.84 -3.11
N HIS A 21 -3.05 -16.83 -3.85
CA HIS A 21 -3.16 -15.47 -3.34
C HIS A 21 -4.18 -15.38 -2.20
N TRP A 22 -3.91 -14.47 -1.26
CA TRP A 22 -4.88 -14.15 -0.22
C TRP A 22 -6.13 -13.51 -0.81
N SER A 23 -7.28 -13.91 -0.28
CA SER A 23 -8.53 -13.22 -0.55
C SER A 23 -8.54 -11.82 0.06
N PRO A 24 -9.40 -10.91 -0.44
CA PRO A 24 -9.57 -9.60 0.16
C PRO A 24 -9.92 -9.70 1.66
N CYS A 25 -9.41 -8.76 2.45
CA CYS A 25 -9.68 -8.70 3.89
C CYS A 25 -11.19 -8.60 4.15
N ARG A 26 -11.76 -9.64 4.77
CA ARG A 26 -13.18 -9.67 5.12
C ARG A 26 -13.38 -9.16 6.54
N ILE A 27 -14.11 -8.05 6.65
CA ILE A 27 -14.45 -7.43 7.92
C ILE A 27 -15.91 -7.73 8.22
N HIS A 28 -16.15 -8.51 9.28
CA HIS A 28 -17.47 -8.70 9.87
C HIS A 28 -17.63 -7.66 10.97
N ASN A 29 -18.09 -6.46 10.60
CA ASN A 29 -18.43 -5.44 11.58
C ASN A 29 -19.80 -4.85 11.21
N GLU A 30 -20.84 -5.32 11.90
CA GLU A 30 -22.21 -4.81 11.74
C GLU A 30 -22.36 -3.38 12.31
N LEU A 31 -21.42 -2.96 13.18
CA LEU A 31 -21.48 -1.66 13.88
C LEU A 31 -20.75 -0.54 13.13
N ARG A 32 -19.97 -0.83 12.09
CA ARG A 32 -19.40 0.19 11.19
C ARG A 32 -19.84 -0.06 9.75
N PRO A 33 -20.60 0.87 9.14
CA PRO A 33 -20.99 0.77 7.72
C PRO A 33 -19.76 0.80 6.80
N LEU A 34 -18.69 1.43 7.27
CA LEU A 34 -17.39 1.42 6.66
C LEU A 34 -16.69 0.12 7.03
N ARG A 35 -16.62 -0.84 6.10
CA ARG A 35 -15.94 -2.13 6.26
C ARG A 35 -14.42 -1.91 6.43
N CYS A 36 -14.04 -1.42 7.59
CA CYS A 36 -12.69 -1.05 7.98
C CYS A 36 -12.43 -1.49 9.44
N GLY A 37 -11.17 -1.65 9.81
CA GLY A 37 -10.74 -2.25 11.07
C GLY A 37 -10.20 -3.67 10.90
N GLY A 38 -10.25 -4.46 11.98
CA GLY A 38 -9.78 -5.85 11.98
C GLY A 38 -10.69 -6.77 11.19
N GLY A 39 -10.07 -7.69 10.45
CA GLY A 39 -10.76 -8.71 9.66
C GLY A 39 -9.90 -9.94 9.44
N THR A 40 -10.37 -10.80 8.55
CA THR A 40 -9.74 -12.07 8.24
C THR A 40 -9.64 -12.26 6.73
N GLN A 41 -8.48 -12.73 6.27
CA GLN A 41 -8.28 -13.16 4.89
C GLN A 41 -7.97 -14.66 4.86
N SER A 42 -8.48 -15.35 3.84
CA SER A 42 -8.21 -16.77 3.60
C SER A 42 -7.55 -16.99 2.25
N ARG A 43 -6.77 -18.06 2.11
CA ARG A 43 -6.17 -18.51 0.86
C ARG A 43 -6.35 -20.02 0.72
N LYS A 44 -6.31 -20.50 -0.52
CA LYS A 44 -6.29 -21.94 -0.80
C LYS A 44 -4.86 -22.44 -0.79
N ILE A 45 -4.68 -23.66 -0.29
CA ILE A 45 -3.40 -24.35 -0.27
C ILE A 45 -3.61 -25.71 -0.95
N ARG A 46 -2.66 -26.09 -1.81
CA ARG A 46 -2.69 -27.36 -2.55
C ARG A 46 -1.35 -28.06 -2.43
N CYS A 47 -1.40 -29.36 -2.19
CA CYS A 47 -0.22 -30.21 -2.32
C CYS A 47 0.00 -30.48 -3.81
N VAL A 48 1.20 -30.25 -4.32
CA VAL A 48 1.53 -30.51 -5.72
C VAL A 48 2.68 -31.48 -5.82
N ASN A 49 2.67 -32.30 -6.87
CA ASN A 49 3.83 -33.07 -7.25
C ASN A 49 4.79 -32.17 -8.06
N THR A 50 5.96 -31.91 -7.51
CA THR A 50 7.04 -31.10 -8.12
C THR A 50 7.93 -31.90 -9.06
N ALA A 51 7.91 -33.23 -8.97
CA ALA A 51 8.58 -34.11 -9.92
C ALA A 51 7.79 -34.25 -11.24
N SER A 52 6.48 -33.95 -11.25
CA SER A 52 5.70 -33.88 -12.47
C SER A 52 5.83 -32.49 -13.10
N ARG A 53 6.18 -32.46 -14.40
CA ARG A 53 6.38 -31.23 -15.16
C ARG A 53 5.09 -30.39 -15.26
N GLU A 54 3.94 -31.04 -15.18
CA GLU A 54 2.62 -30.40 -15.18
C GLU A 54 2.17 -29.87 -13.80
N GLY A 55 2.89 -30.11 -12.71
CA GLY A 55 2.59 -29.51 -11.39
C GLY A 55 1.19 -29.83 -10.86
N GLY A 56 0.74 -31.06 -11.07
CA GLY A 56 -0.62 -31.52 -10.74
C GLY A 56 -0.89 -31.46 -9.23
N ALA A 57 -2.08 -30.99 -8.86
CA ALA A 57 -2.56 -31.06 -7.48
C ALA A 57 -2.79 -32.53 -7.09
N VAL A 58 -2.25 -32.93 -5.95
CA VAL A 58 -2.34 -34.29 -5.41
C VAL A 58 -2.99 -34.28 -4.02
N ASN A 59 -3.17 -35.46 -3.45
CA ASN A 59 -3.72 -35.59 -2.11
C ASN A 59 -2.83 -34.90 -1.06
N SER A 60 -3.43 -34.15 -0.14
CA SER A 60 -2.75 -33.43 0.94
C SER A 60 -1.91 -34.33 1.84
N SER A 61 -2.26 -35.61 1.99
CA SER A 61 -1.51 -36.57 2.80
C SER A 61 -0.11 -36.89 2.26
N LEU A 62 0.19 -36.53 1.01
CA LEU A 62 1.51 -36.72 0.39
C LEU A 62 2.50 -35.61 0.74
N CYS A 63 2.01 -34.43 1.11
CA CYS A 63 2.83 -33.32 1.59
C CYS A 63 2.99 -33.40 3.11
N ASN A 64 4.10 -32.85 3.61
CA ASN A 64 4.37 -32.82 5.04
C ASN A 64 3.38 -31.88 5.75
N GLN A 65 2.53 -32.41 6.64
CA GLN A 65 1.54 -31.61 7.36
C GLN A 65 2.16 -30.63 8.36
N ASP A 66 3.37 -30.90 8.86
CA ASP A 66 4.08 -30.01 9.79
C ASP A 66 4.54 -28.72 9.09
N GLU A 67 4.74 -28.77 7.77
CA GLU A 67 5.13 -27.62 6.95
C GLU A 67 3.93 -26.94 6.27
N MET A 68 2.70 -27.32 6.63
CA MET A 68 1.48 -26.78 6.03
C MET A 68 1.33 -25.29 6.37
N PRO A 69 1.27 -24.39 5.38
CA PRO A 69 1.08 -22.97 5.64
C PRO A 69 -0.31 -22.67 6.20
N PRO A 70 -0.53 -21.53 6.87
CA PRO A 70 -1.86 -21.16 7.35
C PRO A 70 -2.78 -20.79 6.19
N GLU A 71 -3.99 -21.34 6.21
CA GLU A 71 -5.07 -21.02 5.25
C GLU A 71 -5.76 -19.69 5.58
N THR A 72 -5.63 -19.22 6.82
CA THR A 72 -6.32 -18.04 7.34
C THR A 72 -5.35 -17.16 8.12
N GLN A 73 -5.43 -15.85 7.92
CA GLN A 73 -4.65 -14.89 8.71
C GLN A 73 -5.45 -13.62 9.05
N PRO A 74 -5.12 -12.93 10.16
CA PRO A 74 -5.70 -11.64 10.47
C PRO A 74 -5.25 -10.57 9.46
N CYS A 75 -6.10 -9.58 9.24
CA CYS A 75 -5.80 -8.39 8.45
C CYS A 75 -6.43 -7.15 9.10
N SER A 76 -5.93 -5.97 8.77
CA SER A 76 -6.50 -4.71 9.22
C SER A 76 -6.61 -3.73 8.04
N LEU A 77 -7.77 -3.10 7.91
CA LEU A 77 -7.98 -1.99 6.99
C LEU A 77 -8.08 -0.70 7.79
N LEU A 78 -7.37 0.33 7.34
CA LEU A 78 -7.46 1.64 7.96
C LEU A 78 -8.85 2.22 7.75
N CYS A 79 -9.48 2.66 8.83
CA CYS A 79 -10.73 3.37 8.75
C CYS A 79 -10.45 4.82 8.34
N PRO A 80 -11.14 5.35 7.32
CA PRO A 80 -11.25 6.78 7.12
C PRO A 80 -11.68 7.42 8.44
N SER A 81 -10.76 8.14 9.06
CA SER A 81 -11.10 9.12 10.07
C SER A 81 -11.69 10.34 9.36
N GLU A 82 -12.58 11.07 10.02
CA GLU A 82 -13.00 12.39 9.60
C GLU A 82 -11.76 13.19 9.18
N CYS A 83 -11.67 13.56 7.91
CA CYS A 83 -10.61 14.42 7.42
C CYS A 83 -10.90 15.81 7.98
N VAL A 84 -10.32 16.11 9.14
CA VAL A 84 -10.44 17.45 9.74
C VAL A 84 -9.47 18.35 8.99
N MET A 85 -10.01 19.17 8.09
CA MET A 85 -9.24 20.29 7.54
C MET A 85 -8.82 21.18 8.70
N SER A 86 -7.53 21.53 8.75
CA SER A 86 -7.05 22.55 9.68
C SER A 86 -7.82 23.85 9.43
N GLU A 87 -8.04 24.64 10.48
CA GLU A 87 -8.57 25.99 10.31
C GLU A 87 -7.76 26.72 9.24
N TRP A 88 -8.48 27.45 8.38
CA TRP A 88 -7.85 28.27 7.36
C TRP A 88 -6.83 29.19 8.03
N GLY A 89 -5.60 29.18 7.51
CA GLY A 89 -4.60 30.17 7.89
C GLY A 89 -5.17 31.58 7.68
N THR A 90 -4.74 32.52 8.51
CA THR A 90 -5.19 33.92 8.37
C THR A 90 -4.86 34.44 6.98
N TRP A 91 -5.83 35.09 6.36
CA TRP A 91 -5.63 35.78 5.09
C TRP A 91 -4.43 36.70 5.20
N SER A 92 -3.40 36.47 4.39
CA SER A 92 -2.26 37.36 4.32
C SER A 92 -2.71 38.70 3.74
N LYS A 93 -2.29 39.80 4.37
CA LYS A 93 -2.50 41.13 3.82
C LYS A 93 -1.78 41.18 2.48
N CYS A 94 -2.53 41.46 1.41
CA CYS A 94 -1.96 41.70 0.10
C CYS A 94 -0.85 42.76 0.25
N PRO A 95 0.39 42.50 -0.20
CA PRO A 95 1.44 43.49 -0.11
C PRO A 95 0.94 44.76 -0.78
N GLN A 96 0.87 45.83 -0.01
CA GLN A 96 0.37 47.15 -0.40
C GLN A 96 0.86 47.49 -1.80
N CYS A 97 -0.06 47.44 -2.77
CA CYS A 97 0.20 47.99 -4.08
C CYS A 97 0.27 49.51 -3.88
N ARG A 98 1.49 50.06 -3.92
CA ARG A 98 1.69 51.50 -3.87
C ARG A 98 0.87 52.11 -5.01
N SER A 99 0.03 53.06 -4.62
CA SER A 99 -1.01 53.70 -5.41
C SER A 99 -0.55 54.16 -6.81
N SER A 100 -1.25 53.69 -7.84
CA SER A 100 -1.71 54.57 -8.92
C SER A 100 -2.84 53.88 -9.68
N ALA A 101 -3.95 54.60 -9.82
CA ALA A 101 -5.21 54.18 -10.40
C ALA A 101 -5.07 53.50 -11.77
N ILE A 102 -5.70 52.33 -11.97
CA ILE A 102 -6.34 51.95 -13.25
C ILE A 102 -7.56 51.08 -12.93
N HIS A 103 -8.71 51.42 -13.53
CA HIS A 103 -9.90 50.57 -13.62
C HIS A 103 -9.50 49.16 -14.09
N GLY A 104 -9.67 48.14 -13.24
CA GLY A 104 -9.33 46.77 -13.59
C GLY A 104 -10.27 45.80 -12.89
N PHE A 105 -10.98 45.02 -13.69
CA PHE A 105 -11.90 43.95 -13.31
C PHE A 105 -11.20 43.01 -12.32
N LYS A 106 -11.90 42.65 -11.24
CA LYS A 106 -11.41 41.64 -10.29
C LYS A 106 -11.54 40.28 -10.97
N GLU A 107 -10.44 39.73 -11.48
CA GLU A 107 -10.39 38.31 -11.82
C GLU A 107 -10.33 37.51 -10.51
N VAL A 108 -11.33 36.67 -10.29
CA VAL A 108 -11.35 35.76 -9.14
C VAL A 108 -10.54 34.54 -9.57
N ASP A 109 -9.27 34.51 -9.21
CA ASP A 109 -8.44 33.33 -9.41
C ASP A 109 -9.00 32.17 -8.57
N LEU A 110 -9.60 31.21 -9.25
CA LEU A 110 -10.09 29.96 -8.65
C LEU A 110 -8.89 29.06 -8.38
N TYR A 111 -8.32 29.14 -7.17
CA TYR A 111 -7.25 28.21 -6.78
C TYR A 111 -7.84 26.82 -6.50
N LYS A 112 -7.39 25.82 -7.27
CA LYS A 112 -7.66 24.40 -6.94
C LYS A 112 -6.95 24.06 -5.62
N PRO A 113 -7.64 23.49 -4.62
CA PRO A 113 -6.97 23.04 -3.42
C PRO A 113 -5.97 21.93 -3.75
N HIS A 114 -4.72 22.11 -3.32
CA HIS A 114 -3.70 21.09 -3.42
C HIS A 114 -3.92 20.09 -2.28
N VAL A 115 -4.29 18.85 -2.63
CA VAL A 115 -4.49 17.77 -1.66
C VAL A 115 -3.13 17.13 -1.40
N THR A 116 -2.50 17.50 -0.29
CA THR A 116 -1.28 16.82 0.17
C THR A 116 -1.70 15.64 1.05
N GLY A 117 -1.40 14.42 0.63
CA GLY A 117 -1.68 13.21 1.40
C GLY A 117 -0.81 13.10 2.67
N PRO A 118 -1.24 12.32 3.68
CA PRO A 118 -0.46 12.12 4.89
C PRO A 118 0.68 11.12 4.62
N GLY A 119 1.92 11.59 4.54
CA GLY A 119 3.05 10.66 4.37
C GLY A 119 4.45 11.23 4.38
N ASP A 120 4.70 12.41 3.81
CA ASP A 120 6.08 12.89 3.71
C ASP A 120 6.30 14.13 4.57
N GLY A 121 7.06 13.92 5.65
CA GLY A 121 7.62 14.98 6.46
C GLY A 121 8.23 16.04 5.57
N GLY A 122 7.76 17.27 5.75
CA GLY A 122 8.17 18.43 4.97
C GLY A 122 9.69 18.56 4.94
N ARG A 123 10.30 18.12 3.84
CA ARG A 123 11.50 18.77 3.35
C ARG A 123 11.03 20.09 2.78
N ASP A 124 11.35 21.14 3.51
CA ASP A 124 11.32 22.52 3.04
C ASP A 124 11.94 22.56 1.64
N SER A 125 11.07 22.57 0.63
CA SER A 125 11.48 22.92 -0.73
C SER A 125 11.49 24.42 -0.75
N SER A 126 12.56 24.98 -0.17
CA SER A 126 13.03 26.33 -0.46
C SER A 126 12.95 26.52 -1.98
N LEU A 127 11.90 27.19 -2.44
CA LEU A 127 11.79 27.67 -3.81
C LEU A 127 12.90 28.70 -3.99
N THR A 128 14.07 28.20 -4.37
CA THR A 128 15.20 29.02 -4.76
C THR A 128 14.76 29.73 -6.04
N SER A 129 14.61 31.05 -5.94
CA SER A 129 14.32 31.86 -7.12
C SER A 129 15.48 31.72 -8.11
N PRO A 130 15.26 31.35 -9.39
CA PRO A 130 16.28 31.58 -10.39
C PRO A 130 16.45 33.09 -10.55
N GLY A 131 17.65 33.57 -10.19
CA GLY A 131 18.03 34.96 -10.28
C GLY A 131 17.82 35.52 -11.69
N THR A 132 17.15 36.66 -11.76
CA THR A 132 17.10 37.47 -12.99
C THR A 132 18.47 38.13 -13.17
N ALA A 133 19.16 37.80 -14.26
CA ALA A 133 20.35 38.53 -14.69
C ALA A 133 19.97 39.95 -15.14
N PRO A 134 20.78 40.98 -14.86
CA PRO A 134 20.60 42.29 -15.46
C PRO A 134 21.08 42.24 -16.91
N GLY A 135 20.15 42.39 -17.86
CA GLY A 135 20.48 42.73 -19.24
C GLY A 135 20.93 44.19 -19.30
N VAL A 136 22.24 44.40 -19.49
CA VAL A 136 22.81 45.70 -19.85
C VAL A 136 22.39 46.02 -21.28
N GLY A 137 21.91 47.24 -21.49
CA GLY A 137 21.65 47.78 -22.82
C GLY A 137 22.92 48.24 -23.52
N THR A 138 22.85 48.17 -24.85
CA THR A 138 23.37 49.16 -25.80
C THR A 138 22.47 49.12 -27.02
#